data_AF-A0A0H4T2G6-F1
#
_entry.id   AF-A0A0H4T2G6-F1
#
_cell.length_a   1.000
_cell.length_b   1.000
_cell.length_c   1.000
_cell.angle_alpha   90.00
_cell.angle_beta   90.00
_cell.angle_gamma   90.00
#
_symmetry.space_group_name_H-M   'P 1'
#
loop_
_entity.id
_entity.type
_entity.pdbx_description
1 polymer ?
#
loop_
_entity_poly.entity_id
_entity_poly.type
_entity_poly.pdbx_seq_one_letter_code
_entity_poly.pdbx_strand_id
1 'polypeptide(L)'
;MEARAINRYVGSSPRKMRLVIDLIRGRGVEEALSILHFSPKHAARMAEKVLRSAISNFQNKDEAGRVDTARLFVKTAFVDGGPVAKRISPAPQGRAYRIRKRSNHITIVIAQREAKKVEVKPSAAKAASAAPGKEAVPAKAPAPRAKKKAGSAKKASKKS
;
A
#
# COMPACT_ATOMS: atom_id res chain seq x y z
N MET A 1 -9.18 21.73 -10.01
CA MET A 1 -8.60 22.35 -8.80
C MET A 1 -7.61 21.39 -8.11
N GLU A 2 -6.58 21.91 -7.43
CA GLU A 2 -5.63 21.10 -6.63
C GLU A 2 -5.27 21.72 -5.27
N ALA A 3 -4.99 20.84 -4.30
CA ALA A 3 -4.51 21.21 -2.98
C ALA A 3 -3.28 20.37 -2.61
N ARG A 4 -2.35 20.99 -1.88
CA ARG A 4 -1.13 20.36 -1.40
C ARG A 4 -1.05 20.40 0.11
N ALA A 5 -0.46 19.38 0.70
CA ALA A 5 0.00 19.38 2.09
C ALA A 5 1.45 18.91 2.16
N ILE A 6 2.22 19.55 3.03
CA ILE A 6 3.63 19.27 3.23
C ILE A 6 3.87 19.08 4.73
N ASN A 7 4.55 18.00 5.10
CA ASN A 7 5.07 17.82 6.45
C ASN A 7 6.59 17.71 6.39
N ARG A 8 7.28 18.60 7.12
CA ARG A 8 8.73 18.76 7.06
C ARG A 8 9.41 18.23 8.33
N TYR A 9 10.64 17.74 8.17
CA TYR A 9 11.49 17.27 9.26
C TYR A 9 10.94 16.06 10.02
N VAL A 10 10.26 15.16 9.32
CA VAL A 10 9.75 13.93 9.93
C VAL A 10 10.92 12.99 10.25
N GLY A 11 11.00 12.55 11.50
CA GLY A 11 12.06 11.69 12.06
C GLY A 11 12.00 10.24 11.57
N SER A 12 11.99 10.03 10.26
CA SER A 12 11.99 8.70 9.65
C SER A 12 12.85 8.64 8.38
N SER A 13 13.32 7.44 8.04
CA SER A 13 14.10 7.26 6.81
C SER A 13 13.21 7.44 5.57
N PRO A 14 13.64 8.23 4.55
CA PRO A 14 12.87 8.42 3.32
C PRO A 14 12.45 7.11 2.66
N ARG A 15 13.30 6.07 2.69
CA ARG A 15 12.99 4.75 2.11
C ARG A 15 11.76 4.11 2.75
N LYS A 16 11.61 4.20 4.08
CA LYS A 16 10.47 3.61 4.80
C LYS A 16 9.16 4.33 4.44
N MET A 17 9.22 5.64 4.25
CA MET A 17 8.06 6.44 3.83
C MET A 17 7.67 6.19 2.37
N ARG A 18 8.65 6.09 1.45
CA ARG A 18 8.40 5.82 0.02
C ARG A 18 7.58 4.55 -0.19
N LEU A 19 7.92 3.47 0.53
CA LEU A 19 7.17 2.21 0.51
C LEU A 19 5.68 2.32 0.89
N VAL A 20 5.28 3.38 1.57
CA VAL A 20 3.87 3.66 1.89
C VAL A 20 3.26 4.60 0.87
N ILE A 21 3.99 5.65 0.50
CA ILE A 21 3.55 6.64 -0.48
C ILE A 21 3.31 6.03 -1.86
N ASP A 22 4.12 5.04 -2.25
CA ASP A 22 3.95 4.33 -3.52
C ASP A 22 2.63 3.52 -3.56
N LEU A 23 2.05 3.12 -2.41
CA LEU A 23 0.78 2.39 -2.36
C LEU A 23 -0.43 3.29 -2.67
N ILE A 24 -0.36 4.57 -2.27
CA ILE A 24 -1.47 5.53 -2.37
C ILE A 24 -1.40 6.38 -3.64
N ARG A 25 -0.29 6.33 -4.39
CA ARG A 25 -0.12 7.13 -5.61
C ARG A 25 -1.16 6.73 -6.66
N GLY A 26 -1.94 7.70 -7.14
CA GLY A 26 -2.99 7.47 -8.15
C GLY A 26 -4.27 6.82 -7.63
N ARG A 27 -4.38 6.55 -6.33
CA ARG A 27 -5.59 6.01 -5.70
C ARG A 27 -6.59 7.12 -5.37
N GLY A 28 -7.86 6.73 -5.22
CA GLY A 28 -8.89 7.61 -4.66
C GLY A 28 -8.57 7.99 -3.21
N VAL A 29 -9.02 9.16 -2.76
CA VAL A 29 -8.70 9.64 -1.40
C VAL A 29 -9.25 8.71 -0.31
N GLU A 30 -10.46 8.20 -0.47
CA GLU A 30 -11.08 7.27 0.49
C GLU A 30 -10.32 5.94 0.55
N GLU A 31 -10.01 5.35 -0.60
CA GLU A 31 -9.20 4.13 -0.69
C GLU A 31 -7.82 4.34 -0.06
N ALA A 32 -7.18 5.49 -0.32
CA ALA A 32 -5.90 5.83 0.26
C ALA A 32 -5.98 5.97 1.79
N LEU A 33 -7.04 6.57 2.34
CA LEU A 33 -7.24 6.65 3.80
C LEU A 33 -7.39 5.26 4.42
N SER A 34 -8.17 4.36 3.81
CA SER A 34 -8.32 2.99 4.29
C SER A 34 -6.99 2.22 4.27
N ILE A 35 -6.24 2.30 3.15
CA ILE A 35 -4.93 1.66 3.03
C ILE A 35 -3.97 2.16 4.11
N LEU A 36 -3.93 3.47 4.36
CA LEU A 36 -3.04 4.06 5.35
C LEU A 36 -3.43 3.70 6.78
N HIS A 37 -4.73 3.66 7.07
CA HIS A 37 -5.25 3.38 8.41
C HIS A 37 -4.95 1.94 8.85
N PHE A 38 -5.12 0.97 7.94
CA PHE A 38 -4.88 -0.45 8.23
C PHE A 38 -3.45 -0.93 7.95
N SER A 39 -2.57 -0.03 7.50
CA SER A 39 -1.18 -0.42 7.24
C SER A 39 -0.41 -0.63 8.55
N PRO A 40 0.33 -1.74 8.72
CA PRO A 40 1.12 -1.98 9.92
C PRO A 40 2.37 -1.10 10.02
N LYS A 41 2.73 -0.38 8.95
CA LYS A 41 3.95 0.44 8.89
C LYS A 41 3.74 1.72 9.69
N HIS A 42 4.68 2.03 10.60
CA HIS A 42 4.66 3.30 11.36
C HIS A 42 4.59 4.56 10.46
N ALA A 43 5.22 4.48 9.28
CA ALA A 43 5.18 5.53 8.26
C ALA A 43 3.75 5.90 7.81
N ALA A 44 2.81 4.96 7.85
CA ALA A 44 1.44 5.17 7.41
C ALA A 44 0.68 6.16 8.29
N ARG A 45 0.85 6.10 9.61
CA ARG A 45 0.27 7.07 10.55
C ARG A 45 0.70 8.50 10.25
N MET A 46 1.94 8.70 9.80
CA MET A 46 2.43 10.03 9.42
C MET A 46 1.84 10.48 8.08
N ALA A 47 1.79 9.58 7.09
CA ALA A 47 1.20 9.89 5.79
C ALA A 47 -0.32 10.17 5.87
N GLU A 48 -1.04 9.44 6.72
CA GLU A 48 -2.49 9.63 6.97
C GLU A 48 -2.79 11.05 7.47
N LYS A 49 -1.98 11.56 8.42
CA LYS A 49 -2.10 12.94 8.91
C LYS A 49 -1.92 13.97 7.79
N VAL A 50 -0.94 13.76 6.91
CA VAL A 50 -0.69 14.66 5.78
C VAL A 50 -1.83 14.60 4.77
N LEU A 51 -2.36 13.41 4.49
CA LEU A 51 -3.49 13.25 3.58
C LEU A 51 -4.75 13.94 4.11
N ARG A 52 -5.07 13.78 5.41
CA ARG A 52 -6.17 14.51 6.07
C ARG A 52 -6.00 16.02 5.99
N SER A 53 -4.79 16.52 6.20
CA SER A 53 -4.49 17.95 6.05
C SER A 53 -4.67 18.42 4.60
N ALA A 54 -4.31 17.61 3.61
CA ALA A 54 -4.53 17.96 2.21
C ALA A 54 -6.02 18.05 1.85
N ILE A 55 -6.86 17.17 2.41
CA ILE A 55 -8.33 17.22 2.25
C ILE A 55 -8.88 18.51 2.86
N SER A 56 -8.47 18.85 4.08
CA SER A 56 -8.90 20.09 4.73
C SER A 56 -8.45 21.34 3.94
N ASN A 57 -7.21 21.34 3.43
CA ASN A 57 -6.72 22.43 2.57
C ASN A 57 -7.51 22.54 1.26
N PHE A 58 -8.01 21.42 0.73
CA PHE A 58 -8.87 21.42 -0.46
C PHE A 58 -10.25 22.01 -0.13
N GLN A 59 -10.87 21.55 0.96
CA GLN A 59 -12.16 22.06 1.45
C GLN A 59 -12.12 23.57 1.70
N ASN A 60 -11.05 24.08 2.30
CA ASN A 60 -10.91 25.51 2.58
C ASN A 60 -10.73 26.38 1.33
N LYS A 61 -10.32 25.79 0.19
CA LYS A 61 -10.17 26.50 -1.08
C LYS A 61 -11.47 26.55 -1.89
N ASP A 62 -12.36 25.59 -1.69
CA ASP A 62 -13.66 25.56 -2.34
C ASP A 62 -14.66 26.40 -1.54
N GLU A 63 -14.78 27.67 -1.91
CA GLU A 63 -15.73 28.63 -1.31
C GLU A 63 -17.20 28.19 -1.42
N ALA A 64 -17.52 27.26 -2.33
CA ALA A 64 -18.88 26.78 -2.63
C ALA A 64 -19.39 25.62 -1.72
N GLY A 65 -18.65 25.24 -0.68
CA GLY A 65 -19.26 24.67 0.54
C GLY A 65 -19.55 23.18 0.62
N ARG A 66 -19.39 22.35 -0.42
CA ARG A 66 -19.43 20.88 -0.27
C ARG A 66 -18.51 20.16 -1.26
N VAL A 67 -17.34 19.76 -0.77
CA VAL A 67 -16.40 18.92 -1.51
C VAL A 67 -16.80 17.46 -1.36
N ASP A 68 -17.11 16.82 -2.49
CA ASP A 68 -17.33 15.37 -2.56
C ASP A 68 -15.97 14.63 -2.58
N THR A 69 -15.66 13.92 -1.49
CA THR A 69 -14.41 13.16 -1.33
C THR A 69 -14.25 12.05 -2.35
N ALA A 70 -15.36 11.51 -2.89
CA ALA A 70 -15.34 10.43 -3.87
C ALA A 70 -14.72 10.86 -5.22
N ARG A 71 -14.74 12.16 -5.52
CA ARG A 71 -14.17 12.73 -6.77
C ARG A 71 -12.70 13.13 -6.64
N LEU A 72 -12.16 13.07 -5.43
CA LEU A 72 -10.77 13.42 -5.14
C LEU A 72 -9.85 12.22 -5.32
N PHE A 73 -8.68 12.48 -5.90
CA PHE A 73 -7.64 11.46 -6.04
C PHE A 73 -6.26 12.04 -5.74
N VAL A 74 -5.34 11.16 -5.35
CA VAL A 74 -3.95 11.52 -5.08
C VAL A 74 -3.22 11.67 -6.42
N LYS A 75 -3.03 12.92 -6.87
CA LYS A 75 -2.36 13.24 -8.14
C LYS A 75 -0.87 12.95 -8.07
N THR A 76 -0.18 13.53 -7.10
CA THR A 76 1.26 13.29 -6.90
C THR A 76 1.57 13.16 -5.43
N ALA A 77 2.34 12.15 -5.07
CA ALA A 77 2.85 11.97 -3.72
C ALA A 77 4.31 11.49 -3.79
N PHE A 78 5.19 12.23 -3.11
CA PHE A 78 6.62 11.98 -3.09
C PHE A 78 7.25 12.34 -1.74
N VAL A 79 8.47 11.84 -1.53
CA VAL A 79 9.22 11.99 -0.28
C VAL A 79 10.66 12.36 -0.59
N ASP A 80 11.05 13.51 -0.08
CA ASP A 80 12.40 14.04 -0.20
C ASP A 80 13.24 13.75 1.04
N GLY A 81 14.55 13.69 0.84
CA GLY A 81 15.50 13.58 1.94
C GLY A 81 15.56 14.89 2.72
N GLY A 82 15.49 14.80 4.05
CA GLY A 82 15.73 15.94 4.94
C GLY A 82 17.15 15.95 5.49
N PRO A 83 17.45 16.89 6.41
CA PRO A 83 18.75 16.94 7.08
C PRO A 83 19.06 15.62 7.81
N VAL A 84 20.34 15.25 7.81
CA VAL A 84 20.84 14.02 8.42
C VAL A 84 21.72 14.38 9.62
N ALA A 85 21.24 14.05 10.81
CA ALA A 85 22.02 14.20 12.02
C ALA A 85 23.05 13.05 12.11
N LYS A 86 24.32 13.44 12.27
CA LYS A 86 25.45 12.51 12.43
C LYS A 86 25.65 12.23 13.94
N ARG A 87 25.75 10.97 14.32
CA ARG A 87 26.05 10.50 15.69
C ARG A 87 27.16 9.45 15.60
N ILE A 88 27.88 9.26 16.70
CA ILE A 88 28.94 8.25 16.81
C ILE A 88 28.43 7.15 17.74
N SER A 89 28.74 5.90 17.39
CA SER A 89 28.60 4.74 18.27
C SER A 89 29.99 4.20 18.56
N PRO A 90 30.35 3.98 19.84
CA PRO A 90 31.57 3.27 20.21
C PRO A 90 31.60 1.89 19.56
N ALA A 91 32.76 1.47 19.08
CA ALA A 91 33.00 0.15 18.50
C ALA A 91 34.29 -0.47 19.08
N PRO A 92 34.49 -1.80 18.96
CA PRO A 92 35.67 -2.47 19.50
C PRO A 92 36.99 -1.91 18.97
N GLN A 93 38.07 -2.09 19.74
CA GLN A 93 39.44 -1.69 19.37
C GLN A 93 39.60 -0.17 19.11
N GLY A 94 38.98 0.68 19.92
CA GLY A 94 39.09 2.15 19.79
C GLY A 94 38.43 2.71 18.51
N ARG A 95 37.63 1.92 17.80
CA ARG A 95 36.95 2.34 16.57
C ARG A 95 35.67 3.11 16.87
N ALA A 96 35.24 3.93 15.91
CA ALA A 96 34.01 4.71 16.00
C ALA A 96 33.14 4.50 14.74
N TYR A 97 31.94 3.97 14.91
CA TYR A 97 30.97 3.83 13.81
C TYR A 97 30.05 5.05 13.73
N ARG A 98 29.75 5.49 12.51
CA ARG A 98 28.90 6.67 12.26
C ARG A 98 27.44 6.26 12.07
N ILE A 99 26.57 6.63 12.99
CA ILE A 99 25.12 6.50 12.87
C ILE A 99 24.54 7.74 12.18
N ARG A 100 23.69 7.52 11.16
CA ARG A 100 22.97 8.59 10.44
C ARG A 100 21.50 8.58 10.84
N LYS A 101 21.07 9.56 11.64
CA LYS A 101 19.65 9.81 11.96
C LYS A 101 19.05 10.67 10.85
N ARG A 102 18.43 10.01 9.89
CA ARG A 102 17.85 10.64 8.69
C ARG A 102 16.46 11.20 9.01
N SER A 103 16.13 12.35 8.42
CA SER A 103 14.78 12.90 8.36
C SER A 103 14.27 12.93 6.92
N ASN A 104 12.99 13.24 6.73
CA ASN A 104 12.39 13.44 5.42
C ASN A 104 11.33 14.55 5.40
N HIS A 105 10.96 14.91 4.17
CA HIS A 105 9.86 15.82 3.87
C HIS A 105 8.85 15.06 3.00
N ILE A 106 7.58 15.10 3.39
CA ILE A 106 6.49 14.41 2.69
C ILE A 106 5.65 15.48 1.99
N THR A 107 5.38 15.29 0.71
CA THR A 107 4.49 16.14 -0.08
C THR A 107 3.40 15.30 -0.71
N ILE A 108 2.14 15.64 -0.43
CA ILE A 108 0.96 15.01 -1.04
C ILE A 108 0.15 16.11 -1.73
N VAL A 109 -0.19 15.87 -2.99
CA VAL A 109 -1.04 16.73 -3.81
C VAL A 109 -2.28 15.94 -4.21
N ILE A 110 -3.43 16.50 -3.88
CA ILE A 110 -4.75 15.99 -4.24
C ILE A 110 -5.30 16.87 -5.35
N ALA A 111 -5.95 16.23 -6.32
CA ALA A 111 -6.70 16.93 -7.36
C ALA A 111 -8.10 16.35 -7.48
N GLN A 112 -9.00 17.15 -8.03
CA GLN A 112 -10.32 16.69 -8.42
C GLN A 112 -10.25 16.05 -9.80
N ARG A 113 -10.89 14.89 -9.97
CA ARG A 113 -10.97 14.25 -11.28
C ARG A 113 -12.02 14.97 -12.12
N GLU A 114 -11.58 15.66 -13.16
CA GLU A 114 -12.49 16.14 -14.20
C GLU A 114 -12.99 14.92 -14.98
N ALA A 115 -14.31 14.76 -15.05
CA ALA A 115 -14.92 13.71 -15.85
C ALA A 115 -14.68 14.02 -17.33
N LYS A 116 -13.53 13.59 -17.87
CA LYS A 116 -13.41 13.41 -19.31
C LYS A 116 -14.43 12.36 -19.70
N LYS A 117 -15.48 12.77 -20.43
CA LYS A 117 -16.43 11.87 -21.08
C LYS A 117 -15.61 10.90 -21.92
N VAL A 118 -15.49 9.67 -21.44
CA VAL A 118 -15.06 8.56 -22.28
C VAL A 118 -16.29 8.19 -23.08
N GLU A 119 -16.35 8.63 -24.34
CA GLU A 119 -17.32 8.12 -25.30
C GLU A 119 -17.02 6.63 -25.50
N VAL A 120 -17.78 5.79 -24.78
CA VAL A 120 -17.85 4.37 -25.06
C VAL A 120 -18.74 4.23 -26.29
N LYS A 121 -18.12 4.01 -27.46
CA LYS A 121 -18.84 3.50 -28.63
C LYS A 121 -19.47 2.15 -28.24
N PRO A 122 -20.79 1.95 -28.39
CA PRO A 122 -21.40 0.66 -28.12
C PRO A 122 -21.05 -0.28 -29.27
N SER A 123 -20.15 -1.24 -29.06
CA SER A 123 -20.05 -2.39 -29.95
C SER A 123 -21.23 -3.31 -29.64
N ALA A 124 -22.27 -3.19 -30.46
CA ALA A 124 -23.35 -4.15 -30.52
C ALA A 124 -22.81 -5.51 -31.01
N ALA A 125 -22.83 -6.50 -30.12
CA ALA A 125 -23.05 -7.90 -30.47
C ALA A 125 -23.70 -8.58 -29.27
N LYS A 126 -25.00 -8.84 -29.39
CA LYS A 126 -25.86 -9.53 -28.43
C LYS A 126 -26.24 -10.88 -29.06
N ALA A 127 -26.38 -11.90 -28.20
CA ALA A 127 -27.24 -13.09 -28.33
C ALA A 127 -26.61 -14.44 -28.75
N ALA A 128 -26.37 -15.30 -27.75
CA ALA A 128 -26.95 -16.65 -27.57
C ALA A 128 -26.53 -17.13 -26.16
N SER A 129 -27.31 -17.74 -25.26
CA SER A 129 -28.73 -18.16 -25.15
C SER A 129 -28.96 -18.63 -23.70
N ALA A 130 -30.19 -18.58 -23.20
CA ALA A 130 -30.61 -18.96 -21.84
C ALA A 130 -30.75 -20.49 -21.62
N ALA A 131 -30.75 -20.92 -20.35
CA ALA A 131 -30.82 -22.30 -19.78
C ALA A 131 -32.23 -22.96 -19.84
N PRO A 132 -32.60 -24.09 -19.16
CA PRO A 132 -31.89 -25.24 -18.51
C PRO A 132 -32.51 -26.66 -18.80
N GLY A 133 -31.91 -27.78 -18.35
CA GLY A 133 -32.66 -29.04 -18.05
C GLY A 133 -32.04 -30.44 -18.36
N LYS A 134 -31.60 -31.14 -17.30
CA LYS A 134 -31.55 -32.60 -16.97
C LYS A 134 -31.15 -33.71 -18.00
N GLU A 135 -30.14 -34.49 -17.58
CA GLU A 135 -29.92 -35.98 -17.60
C GLU A 135 -28.42 -36.28 -17.88
N ALA A 136 -27.72 -37.30 -17.39
CA ALA A 136 -27.74 -38.23 -16.27
C ALA A 136 -26.29 -38.81 -16.20
N VAL A 137 -25.82 -39.20 -15.00
CA VAL A 137 -24.44 -39.64 -14.67
C VAL A 137 -24.24 -41.13 -15.02
N PRO A 138 -22.99 -41.65 -15.16
CA PRO A 138 -22.47 -42.39 -14.01
C PRO A 138 -20.96 -42.25 -13.71
N ALA A 139 -20.73 -42.15 -12.39
CA ALA A 139 -19.58 -42.48 -11.56
C ALA A 139 -18.29 -43.08 -12.17
N LYS A 140 -17.15 -42.48 -11.78
CA LYS A 140 -15.93 -43.23 -11.39
C LYS A 140 -15.25 -42.56 -10.19
N ALA A 141 -15.13 -43.32 -9.10
CA ALA A 141 -14.69 -42.90 -7.77
C ALA A 141 -13.18 -42.58 -7.65
N PRO A 142 -12.76 -41.75 -6.67
CA PRO A 142 -11.36 -41.54 -6.32
C PRO A 142 -10.83 -42.67 -5.42
N ALA A 143 -9.62 -43.17 -5.72
CA ALA A 143 -8.94 -44.22 -4.96
C ALA A 143 -8.42 -43.74 -3.58
N PRO A 144 -8.35 -44.63 -2.57
CA PRO A 144 -8.09 -44.28 -1.17
C PRO A 144 -6.59 -44.22 -0.79
N ARG A 145 -6.32 -43.47 0.29
CA ARG A 145 -5.01 -43.34 0.96
C ARG A 145 -4.51 -44.67 1.56
N ALA A 146 -3.28 -45.07 1.24
CA ALA A 146 -2.56 -46.11 1.97
C ALA A 146 -1.58 -45.50 3.00
N LYS A 147 -1.81 -45.80 4.28
CA LYS A 147 -0.87 -45.62 5.39
C LYS A 147 0.26 -46.64 5.25
N LYS A 148 1.53 -46.24 5.33
CA LYS A 148 2.62 -47.12 5.76
C LYS A 148 3.12 -46.68 7.13
N LYS A 149 2.93 -47.52 8.14
CA LYS A 149 3.56 -47.43 9.46
C LYS A 149 4.55 -48.61 9.60
N ALA A 150 5.66 -48.30 10.27
CA ALA A 150 6.54 -49.17 11.03
C ALA A 150 7.51 -50.12 10.28
N GLY A 151 8.79 -49.73 10.33
CA GLY A 151 9.93 -50.62 10.45
C GLY A 151 10.96 -49.93 11.37
N SER A 152 11.06 -50.41 12.60
CA SER A 152 11.85 -49.86 13.71
C SER A 152 13.18 -50.60 13.92
N ALA A 153 14.18 -49.87 14.44
CA ALA A 153 15.42 -50.32 15.13
C ALA A 153 16.52 -50.92 14.22
N LYS A 154 17.84 -50.74 14.43
CA LYS A 154 18.69 -50.49 15.62
C LYS A 154 20.10 -50.07 15.06
N LYS A 155 20.70 -48.93 15.44
CA LYS A 155 21.72 -48.70 16.50
C LYS A 155 23.20 -48.98 16.11
N ALA A 156 24.07 -48.02 16.49
CA ALA A 156 25.55 -48.03 16.63
C ALA A 156 26.35 -47.77 15.32
N SER A 157 27.44 -46.99 15.29
CA SER A 157 28.42 -46.66 16.33
C SER A 157 29.26 -45.40 15.98
N LYS A 158 30.09 -45.02 16.95
CA LYS A 158 30.89 -43.82 17.17
C LYS A 158 32.35 -44.05 16.69
N LYS A 159 32.99 -43.06 16.04
CA LYS A 159 34.45 -42.76 15.92
C LYS A 159 34.61 -41.83 14.70
N SER A 160 35.42 -40.77 14.68
CA SER A 160 36.60 -40.35 15.46
C SER A 160 36.71 -38.84 15.46
#